data_AF-A0A3M1TD98-F1
#
_entry.id   AF-A0A3M1TD98-F1
#
_cell.length_a   1.000
_cell.length_b   1.000
_cell.length_c   1.000
_cell.angle_alpha   90.00
_cell.angle_beta   90.00
_cell.angle_gamma   90.00
#
_symmetry.space_group_name_H-M   'P 1'
#
loop_
_entity.id
_entity.type
_entity.pdbx_description
1 polymer ?
#
loop_
_entity_poly.entity_id
_entity_poly.type
_entity_poly.pdbx_seq_one_letter_code
_entity_poly.pdbx_strand_id
1 'polypeptide(L)' 'MTPKPDRNLILPLTEESVKLSAEIYATLRRSGTPVDDIDLLIAGVAISNDLVLITHNQCHFDRIDGLEWQDWRRI' A
#
# COMPACT_ATOMS: atom_id res chain seq x y z
N MET A 1 -9.16 33.21 -13.07
CA MET A 1 -9.62 31.90 -12.57
C MET A 1 -8.42 31.25 -11.90
N THR A 2 -8.35 31.27 -10.57
CA THR A 2 -7.23 30.70 -9.82
C THR A 2 -7.34 29.17 -9.87
N PRO A 3 -6.27 28.43 -10.18
CA PRO A 3 -6.29 26.97 -10.09
C PRO A 3 -6.61 26.59 -8.65
N LYS A 4 -7.61 25.72 -8.48
CA LYS A 4 -7.97 25.16 -7.18
C LYS A 4 -6.78 24.30 -6.74
N PRO A 5 -6.26 24.42 -5.50
CA PRO A 5 -5.18 23.56 -5.07
C PRO A 5 -5.62 22.11 -5.21
N ASP A 6 -4.75 21.28 -5.79
CA ASP A 6 -4.98 19.85 -5.88
C ASP A 6 -5.19 19.32 -4.46
N ARG A 7 -6.38 18.74 -4.21
CA ARG A 7 -6.78 18.28 -2.88
C ARG A 7 -6.03 17.03 -2.43
N ASN A 8 -5.24 16.43 -3.32
CA ASN A 8 -4.60 15.14 -3.11
C ASN A 8 -3.08 15.30 -3.23
N LEU A 9 -2.36 14.75 -2.25
CA LEU A 9 -0.91 14.63 -2.30
C LEU A 9 -0.54 13.39 -3.13
N ILE A 10 0.33 13.57 -4.12
CA ILE A 10 0.87 12.47 -4.93
C ILE A 10 2.23 12.09 -4.34
N LEU A 11 2.37 10.85 -3.88
CA LEU A 11 3.63 10.31 -3.39
C LEU A 11 4.33 9.52 -4.50
N PRO A 12 5.63 9.72 -4.72
CA PRO A 12 6.39 8.95 -5.68
C PRO A 12 6.70 7.54 -5.14
N LEU A 13 7.01 6.62 -6.05
CA LEU A 13 7.74 5.41 -5.69
C LEU A 13 9.19 5.79 -5.38
N THR A 14 9.62 5.55 -4.15
CA THR A 14 10.99 5.80 -3.70
C THR A 14 11.76 4.48 -3.66
N GLU A 15 13.09 4.56 -3.57
CA GLU A 15 13.91 3.36 -3.38
C GLU A 15 13.53 2.62 -2.08
N GLU A 16 13.18 3.37 -1.04
CA GLU A 16 12.73 2.82 0.25
C GLU A 16 11.40 2.08 0.12
N SER A 17 10.39 2.70 -0.51
CA SER A 17 9.08 2.06 -0.69
C SER A 17 9.16 0.81 -1.56
N VAL A 18 10.03 0.81 -2.57
CA VAL A 18 10.29 -0.35 -3.44
C VAL A 18 11.03 -1.46 -2.69
N LYS A 19 12.00 -1.14 -1.83
CA LYS A 19 12.67 -2.14 -0.98
C LYS A 19 11.68 -2.85 -0.06
N LEU A 20 10.83 -2.09 0.63
CA LEU A 20 9.76 -2.66 1.46
C LEU A 20 8.80 -3.53 0.65
N SER A 21 8.40 -3.08 -0.54
CA SER A 21 7.56 -3.87 -1.47
C SER A 21 8.20 -5.22 -1.81
N ALA A 22 9.51 -5.23 -2.11
CA ALA A 22 10.25 -6.44 -2.44
C ALA A 22 10.41 -7.40 -1.23
N GLU A 23 10.58 -6.86 -0.02
CA GLU A 23 10.62 -7.64 1.22
C GLU A 23 9.28 -8.33 1.51
N ILE A 24 8.17 -7.60 1.34
CA ILE A 24 6.81 -8.13 1.47
C ILE A 24 6.59 -9.24 0.42
N TYR A 25 6.93 -8.97 -0.85
CA TYR A 25 6.85 -9.96 -1.93
C TYR A 25 7.59 -11.25 -1.57
N ALA A 26 8.85 -11.13 -1.14
CA ALA A 26 9.68 -12.28 -0.80
C ALA A 26 9.06 -13.09 0.35
N THR A 27 8.46 -12.43 1.33
CA THR A 27 7.79 -13.07 2.48
C THR A 27 6.53 -13.80 2.05
N LEU A 28 5.64 -13.14 1.32
CA LEU A 28 4.39 -13.73 0.83
C LEU A 28 4.61 -14.87 -0.16
N ARG A 29 5.64 -14.74 -1.00
CA ARG A 29 6.00 -15.80 -1.95
C ARG A 29 6.55 -17.03 -1.22
N ARG A 30 7.35 -16.85 -0.17
CA ARG A 30 7.82 -17.97 0.68
C ARG A 30 6.68 -18.64 1.45
N SER A 31 5.66 -17.89 1.87
CA SER A 31 4.49 -18.43 2.58
C SER A 31 3.44 -19.04 1.64
N GLY A 32 3.64 -18.99 0.31
CA GLY A 32 2.70 -19.55 -0.67
C GLY A 32 1.42 -18.72 -0.85
N THR A 33 1.43 -17.46 -0.45
CA THR A 33 0.26 -16.56 -0.50
C THR A 33 0.56 -15.25 -1.25
N PRO A 34 1.00 -15.32 -2.52
CA PRO A 34 1.35 -14.11 -3.28
C PRO A 34 0.16 -13.15 -3.40
N VAL A 35 0.49 -11.87 -3.47
CA VAL A 35 -0.40 -10.73 -3.73
C VAL A 35 0.04 -10.08 -5.04
N ASP A 36 -0.85 -9.34 -5.69
CA ASP A 36 -0.57 -8.64 -6.95
C ASP A 36 0.60 -7.64 -6.81
N ASP A 37 1.41 -7.51 -7.85
CA ASP A 37 2.60 -6.66 -7.85
C ASP A 37 2.26 -5.18 -7.60
N ILE A 38 1.11 -4.69 -8.07
CA ILE A 38 0.70 -3.29 -7.84
C ILE A 38 0.24 -3.08 -6.39
N ASP A 39 -0.47 -4.06 -5.82
CA ASP A 39 -0.89 -4.01 -4.41
C ASP A 39 0.34 -3.98 -3.48
N LEU A 40 1.41 -4.70 -3.84
CA LEU A 40 2.68 -4.67 -3.11
C LEU A 40 3.34 -3.29 -3.16
N LEU A 41 3.36 -2.64 -4.32
CA LEU A 41 3.90 -1.28 -4.45
C LEU A 41 3.10 -0.26 -3.65
N ILE A 42 1.77 -0.38 -3.64
CA ILE A 42 0.88 0.48 -2.84
C ILE A 42 1.17 0.26 -1.35
N ALA A 43 1.28 -0.99 -0.90
CA ALA A 43 1.60 -1.31 0.49
C ALA A 43 2.97 -0.77 0.90
N GLY A 44 3.99 -0.91 0.06
CA GLY A 44 5.33 -0.37 0.32
C GLY A 44 5.33 1.15 0.47
N VAL A 45 4.55 1.88 -0.35
CA VAL A 45 4.38 3.33 -0.19
C VAL A 45 3.66 3.68 1.11
N ALA A 46 2.60 2.94 1.47
CA ALA A 46 1.86 3.21 2.69
C ALA A 46 2.74 3.00 3.93
N ILE A 47 3.45 1.88 4.01
CA ILE A 47 4.33 1.53 5.14
C ILE A 47 5.50 2.51 5.23
N SER A 48 6.17 2.85 4.13
CA SER A 48 7.33 3.76 4.17
C SER A 48 6.99 5.19 4.60
N ASN A 49 5.70 5.55 4.60
CA ASN A 49 5.22 6.88 4.96
C ASN A 49 4.33 6.86 6.22
N ASP A 50 4.26 5.74 6.95
CA ASP A 50 3.40 5.56 8.13
C ASP A 50 1.92 5.91 7.86
N LEU A 51 1.38 5.44 6.73
CA LEU A 51 0.02 5.73 6.28
C LEU A 51 -0.93 4.53 6.41
N VAL A 52 -2.21 4.84 6.69
CA VAL A 52 -3.30 3.88 6.61
C VAL A 52 -3.82 3.78 5.17
N LEU A 53 -3.82 2.57 4.61
CA LEU A 53 -4.35 2.33 3.27
C LEU A 53 -5.88 2.25 3.29
N ILE A 54 -6.54 3.07 2.47
CA ILE A 54 -7.99 2.98 2.27
C ILE A 54 -8.30 2.06 1.08
N THR A 55 -8.98 0.94 1.34
CA THR A 55 -9.24 -0.08 0.31
C THR A 55 -10.54 -0.83 0.55
N HIS A 56 -11.16 -1.31 -0.54
CA HIS A 56 -12.25 -2.28 -0.48
C HIS A 56 -11.78 -3.72 -0.73
N ASN A 57 -10.49 -3.92 -1.07
CA ASN A 57 -9.91 -5.23 -1.38
C ASN A 57 -9.17 -5.84 -0.18
N GLN A 58 -9.90 -6.06 0.91
CA GLN A 58 -9.35 -6.47 2.21
C GLN A 58 -8.55 -7.78 2.12
N CYS A 59 -9.04 -8.74 1.34
CA CYS A 59 -8.43 -10.07 1.20
C CYS A 59 -6.97 -10.08 0.72
N HIS A 60 -6.54 -9.04 -0.01
CA HIS A 60 -5.17 -8.91 -0.50
C HIS A 60 -4.27 -8.28 0.56
N PHE A 61 -4.73 -7.17 1.17
CA PHE A 61 -3.94 -6.37 2.10
C PHE A 61 -3.87 -6.97 3.51
N ASP A 62 -4.83 -7.81 3.90
CA ASP A 62 -4.82 -8.55 5.17
C ASP A 62 -3.64 -9.50 5.35
N ARG A 63 -2.95 -9.83 4.26
CA ARG A 63 -1.79 -10.74 4.29
C ARG A 63 -0.48 -10.01 4.53
N ILE A 64 -0.49 -8.68 4.48
CA ILE A 64 0.70 -7.85 4.55
C ILE A 64 0.92 -7.43 6.01
N ASP A 65 1.87 -8.09 6.66
CA ASP A 65 2.27 -7.74 8.02
C ASP A 65 2.78 -6.29 8.08
N GLY A 66 2.31 -5.53 9.08
CA GLY A 66 2.71 -4.13 9.29
C GLY A 66 1.96 -3.10 8.45
N LEU A 67 1.04 -3.52 7.57
CA LEU A 67 0.18 -2.58 6.83
C LEU A 67 -1.10 -2.29 7.62
N GLU A 68 -1.29 -1.03 8.03
CA GLU A 68 -2.59 -0.56 8.51
C GLU A 68 -3.52 -0.26 7.34
N TRP A 69 -4.76 -0.72 7.41
CA TRP A 69 -5.75 -0.47 6.35
C TRP A 69 -7.16 -0.30 6.92
N GLN A 70 -8.02 0.41 6.17
CA GLN A 70 -9.43 0.62 6.50
C GLN A 70 -10.33 0.53 5.25
N ASP A 71 -11.59 0.13 5.45
CA ASP A 71 -12.63 0.19 4.43
C ASP A 71 -13.72 1.18 4.84
N TRP A 72 -13.73 2.35 4.20
CA TRP A 72 -14.69 3.41 4.47
C TRP A 72 -16.13 3.09 4.08
N ARG A 73 -16.39 2.02 3.30
CA ARG A 73 -17.77 1.58 3.04
C ARG A 73 -18.40 0.85 4.23
N ARG A 74 -17.59 0.49 5.23
CA ARG A 74 -18.01 -0.19 6.45
C ARG A 74 -17.97 0.72 7.69
N ILE A 75 -17.79 2.02 7.48
CA ILE A 75 -17.87 3.08 8.51
C ILE A 75 -19.22 3.78 8.41
#